data_AF-A0A090T9H5-F1
#
_entry.id   AF-A0A090T9H5-F1
#
_cell.length_a   1.000
_cell.length_b   1.000
_cell.length_c   1.000
_cell.angle_alpha   90.00
_cell.angle_beta   90.00
_cell.angle_gamma   90.00
#
_symmetry.space_group_name_H-M   'P 1'
#
loop_
_entity.id
_entity.type
_entity.pdbx_description
1 polymer ?
#
loop_
_entity_poly.entity_id
_entity_poly.type
_entity_poly.pdbx_seq_one_letter_code
_entity_poly.pdbx_strand_id
1 'polypeptide(L)'
;MRKWPTFPHREGTYSKQAHADFPDEAIYEREAGREGFFGPASHFHHQHAPTGWSEWEGELKPRAFNLNHVESAHQSSPWAAPSVLENRECKVRIWKLAEKMSGLARNGDGDELLFIHQAAQIFIVTMAILKLKKAITY
;
A
#
# COMPACT_ATOMS: atom_id res chain seq x y z
N MET A 1 8.81 12.07 -30.51
CA MET A 1 9.07 12.02 -29.06
C MET A 1 9.17 13.44 -28.53
N ARG A 2 8.37 13.81 -27.52
CA ARG A 2 8.53 15.10 -26.82
C ARG A 2 9.88 15.07 -26.08
N LYS A 3 10.69 16.11 -26.27
CA LYS A 3 11.93 16.27 -25.49
C LYS A 3 11.55 16.90 -24.15
N TRP A 4 11.66 16.12 -23.08
CA TRP A 4 11.49 16.64 -21.73
C TRP A 4 12.69 17.49 -21.31
N PRO A 5 12.53 18.43 -20.37
CA PRO A 5 13.65 19.14 -19.76
C PRO A 5 14.65 18.13 -19.17
N THR A 6 15.92 18.27 -19.51
CA THR A 6 16.99 17.39 -19.02
C THR A 6 17.57 17.82 -17.67
N PHE A 7 17.31 19.06 -17.26
CA PHE A 7 17.70 19.59 -15.96
C PHE A 7 16.47 20.00 -15.17
N PRO A 8 16.43 19.75 -13.84
CA PRO A 8 15.33 20.17 -13.02
C PRO A 8 15.26 21.70 -13.02
N HIS A 9 14.15 22.23 -13.51
CA HIS A 9 13.84 23.65 -13.42
C HIS A 9 13.40 23.98 -12.00
N ARG A 10 13.87 25.11 -11.45
CA ARG A 10 13.60 25.53 -10.06
C ARG A 10 13.33 27.03 -10.02
N GLU A 11 12.29 27.42 -9.31
CA GLU A 11 11.90 28.82 -9.13
C GLU A 11 11.43 29.05 -7.69
N GLY A 12 11.74 30.23 -7.13
CA GLY A 12 11.28 30.63 -5.80
C GLY A 12 11.96 29.89 -4.64
N THR A 13 11.23 29.73 -3.53
CA THR A 13 11.65 28.95 -2.35
C THR A 13 11.29 27.48 -2.56
N TYR A 14 12.29 26.60 -2.52
CA TYR A 14 12.11 25.18 -2.83
C TYR A 14 12.99 24.28 -1.94
N SER A 15 12.54 23.04 -1.74
CA SER A 15 13.36 21.97 -1.16
C SER A 15 14.36 21.40 -2.17
N LYS A 16 15.58 21.08 -1.73
CA LYS A 16 16.60 20.51 -2.63
C LYS A 16 16.34 19.03 -2.98
N GLN A 17 15.55 18.37 -2.16
CA GLN A 17 15.17 16.97 -2.27
C GLN A 17 13.65 16.86 -2.11
N ALA A 18 13.01 16.06 -2.96
CA ALA A 18 11.59 15.77 -2.83
C ALA A 18 11.31 15.09 -1.48
N HIS A 19 10.18 15.43 -0.87
CA HIS A 19 9.72 14.87 0.41
C HIS A 19 10.63 15.15 1.62
N ALA A 20 11.53 16.12 1.52
CA ALA A 20 12.45 16.51 2.59
C ALA A 20 12.69 18.04 2.59
N ASP A 21 13.22 18.56 3.70
CA ASP A 21 13.65 19.96 3.85
C ASP A 21 12.62 20.98 3.35
N PHE A 22 11.36 20.81 3.74
CA PHE A 22 10.29 21.69 3.30
C PHE A 22 10.51 23.13 3.79
N PRO A 23 10.11 24.14 2.99
CA PRO A 23 10.10 25.51 3.47
C PRO A 23 9.20 25.65 4.71
N ASP A 24 9.66 26.36 5.74
CA ASP A 24 8.94 26.50 7.02
C ASP A 24 7.50 27.02 6.85
N GLU A 25 7.27 27.94 5.90
CA GLU A 25 5.95 28.49 5.62
C GLU A 25 5.10 27.64 4.65
N ALA A 26 5.68 26.63 4.00
CA ALA A 26 5.03 25.85 2.96
C ALA A 26 5.34 24.36 3.10
N ILE A 27 4.94 23.79 4.25
CA ILE A 27 5.26 22.42 4.67
C ILE A 27 4.49 21.32 3.91
N TYR A 28 3.60 21.69 3.00
CA TYR A 28 2.80 20.73 2.24
C TYR A 28 3.33 20.61 0.81
N GLU A 29 3.96 19.48 0.51
CA GLU A 29 4.42 19.20 -0.84
C GLU A 29 3.32 18.46 -1.64
N ARG A 30 3.13 18.87 -2.90
CA ARG A 30 2.32 18.14 -3.88
C ARG A 30 3.17 17.80 -5.08
N GLU A 31 3.17 16.53 -5.47
CA GLU A 31 3.79 16.07 -6.70
C GLU A 31 2.76 15.96 -7.82
N ALA A 32 3.07 16.52 -8.99
CA ALA A 32 2.29 16.35 -10.21
C ALA A 32 3.14 15.67 -11.28
N GLY A 33 2.94 14.36 -11.44
CA GLY A 33 3.59 13.54 -12.45
C GLY A 33 2.80 13.47 -13.77
N ARG A 34 3.50 13.25 -14.88
CA ARG A 34 2.90 12.75 -16.13
C ARG A 34 3.31 11.30 -16.34
N GLU A 35 2.46 10.54 -17.03
CA GLU A 35 2.75 9.14 -17.41
C GLU A 35 3.03 8.24 -16.19
N GLY A 36 2.31 8.48 -15.09
CA GLY A 36 2.49 7.76 -13.84
C GLY A 36 3.86 8.04 -13.23
N PHE A 37 4.66 7.00 -13.02
CA PHE A 37 5.98 7.07 -12.39
C PHE A 37 7.14 7.19 -13.39
N PHE A 38 6.86 7.14 -14.69
CA PHE A 38 7.90 7.07 -15.73
C PHE A 38 8.13 8.40 -16.45
N GLY A 39 7.20 9.34 -16.33
CA GLY A 39 7.33 10.67 -16.92
C GLY A 39 7.88 11.71 -15.95
N PRO A 40 8.02 12.97 -16.39
CA PRO A 40 8.49 14.05 -15.53
C PRO A 40 7.46 14.37 -14.44
N ALA A 41 7.97 14.81 -13.29
CA ALA A 41 7.18 15.31 -12.18
C ALA A 41 7.57 16.75 -11.83
N SER A 42 6.63 17.48 -11.24
CA SER A 42 6.86 18.79 -10.63
C SER A 42 6.40 18.75 -9.18
N HIS A 43 7.21 19.31 -8.29
CA HIS A 43 6.92 19.39 -6.86
C HIS A 43 6.56 20.84 -6.51
N PHE A 44 5.41 21.01 -5.88
CA PHE A 44 4.89 22.30 -5.45
C PHE A 44 4.83 22.34 -3.94
N HIS A 45 5.30 23.44 -3.34
CA HIS A 45 5.17 23.70 -1.91
C HIS A 45 3.95 24.60 -1.67
N HIS A 46 3.08 24.20 -0.75
CA HIS A 46 1.85 24.88 -0.41
C HIS A 46 1.87 25.30 1.07
N GLN A 47 1.34 26.49 1.36
CA GLN A 47 1.13 26.96 2.73
C GLN A 47 -0.04 26.25 3.43
N HIS A 48 -0.97 25.69 2.66
CA HIS A 48 -2.14 24.98 3.15
C HIS A 48 -2.21 23.60 2.51
N ALA A 49 -2.73 22.60 3.24
CA ALA A 49 -2.86 21.24 2.75
C ALA A 49 -3.75 21.19 1.48
N PRO A 50 -3.21 20.85 0.30
CA PRO A 50 -3.95 20.95 -0.97
C PRO A 50 -5.00 19.85 -1.17
N THR A 51 -4.97 18.79 -0.35
CA THR A 51 -5.88 17.63 -0.40
C THR A 51 -6.68 17.46 0.91
N GLY A 52 -6.78 18.53 1.71
CA GLY A 52 -7.69 18.56 2.85
C GLY A 52 -9.13 18.72 2.38
N TRP A 53 -9.98 17.75 2.69
CA TRP A 53 -11.39 17.80 2.33
C TRP A 53 -12.19 18.33 3.51
N SER A 54 -12.98 19.39 3.30
CA SER A 54 -13.89 19.92 4.32
C SER A 54 -15.26 19.23 4.30
N GLU A 55 -15.70 18.77 3.13
CA GLU A 55 -16.98 18.11 2.91
C GLU A 55 -16.89 17.10 1.76
N TRP A 56 -17.76 16.08 1.78
CA TRP A 56 -17.83 15.06 0.73
C TRP A 56 -19.27 14.58 0.56
N GLU A 57 -19.72 14.51 -0.69
CA GLU A 57 -21.04 13.98 -1.06
C GLU A 57 -20.91 12.74 -1.95
N GLY A 58 -21.86 11.81 -1.81
CA GLY A 58 -21.90 10.56 -2.60
C GLY A 58 -21.14 9.38 -1.99
N GLU A 59 -21.19 8.25 -2.69
CA GLU A 59 -20.69 6.95 -2.17
C GLU A 59 -19.17 6.80 -2.25
N LEU A 60 -18.54 7.50 -3.20
CA LEU A 60 -17.10 7.44 -3.48
C LEU A 60 -16.33 8.46 -2.64
N LYS A 61 -16.17 8.15 -1.35
CA LYS A 61 -15.41 8.96 -0.39
C LYS A 61 -14.18 8.21 0.14
N PRO A 62 -13.12 8.91 0.60
CA PRO A 62 -11.96 8.30 1.21
C PRO A 62 -12.38 7.52 2.44
N ARG A 63 -11.75 6.37 2.63
CA ARG A 63 -11.97 5.51 3.79
C ARG A 63 -10.64 5.23 4.43
N ALA A 64 -10.53 5.56 5.72
CA ALA A 64 -9.45 5.09 6.56
C ALA A 64 -9.90 3.76 7.20
N PHE A 65 -9.31 2.65 6.77
CA PHE A 65 -9.63 1.34 7.33
C PHE A 65 -8.73 1.05 8.54
N ASN A 66 -9.35 0.83 9.70
CA ASN A 66 -8.65 0.28 10.87
C ASN A 66 -8.73 -1.25 10.83
N LEU A 67 -7.67 -1.88 10.34
CA LEU A 67 -7.60 -3.34 10.14
C LEU A 67 -7.08 -4.09 11.36
N ASN A 68 -6.78 -3.41 12.47
CA ASN A 68 -6.36 -4.06 13.71
C ASN A 68 -7.46 -4.98 14.26
N HIS A 69 -8.73 -4.66 13.99
CA HIS A 69 -9.86 -5.48 14.43
C HIS A 69 -10.11 -6.72 13.58
N VAL A 70 -9.41 -6.92 12.46
CA VAL A 70 -9.49 -8.17 11.68
C VAL A 70 -8.97 -9.37 12.49
N GLU A 71 -8.20 -9.12 13.56
CA GLU A 71 -7.66 -10.13 14.48
C GLU A 71 -8.72 -10.96 15.21
N SER A 72 -9.91 -10.41 15.43
CA SER A 72 -10.99 -11.12 16.13
C SER A 72 -11.69 -12.15 15.24
N ALA A 73 -11.54 -12.05 13.91
CA ALA A 73 -12.06 -13.04 12.99
C ALA A 73 -11.24 -14.32 13.09
N HIS A 74 -11.82 -15.37 13.67
CA HIS A 74 -11.22 -16.70 13.63
C HIS A 74 -11.22 -17.19 12.18
N GLN A 75 -10.04 -17.19 11.55
CA GLN A 75 -9.86 -17.65 10.18
C GLN A 75 -9.25 -19.04 10.24
N SER A 76 -9.97 -20.05 9.76
CA SER A 76 -9.51 -21.45 9.76
C SER A 76 -8.71 -21.82 8.51
N SER A 77 -8.77 -21.00 7.47
CA SER A 77 -8.09 -21.21 6.18
C SER A 77 -7.96 -19.89 5.41
N PRO A 78 -7.13 -19.84 4.34
CA PRO A 78 -7.05 -18.67 3.46
C PRO A 78 -8.39 -18.25 2.85
N TRP A 79 -9.35 -19.17 2.74
CA TRP A 79 -10.68 -18.91 2.19
C TRP A 79 -11.60 -18.19 3.16
N ALA A 80 -11.30 -18.26 4.46
CA ALA A 80 -12.01 -17.52 5.49
C ALA A 80 -11.44 -16.10 5.70
N ALA A 81 -10.36 -15.74 5.02
CA ALA A 81 -9.76 -14.41 5.14
C ALA A 81 -10.64 -13.36 4.43
N PRO A 82 -11.05 -12.28 5.13
CA PRO A 82 -11.91 -11.26 4.55
C PRO A 82 -11.18 -10.43 3.48
N SER A 83 -11.91 -10.07 2.42
CA SER A 83 -11.48 -9.04 1.46
C SER A 83 -11.46 -7.67 2.12
N VAL A 84 -10.36 -6.96 2.00
CA VAL A 84 -10.21 -5.56 2.43
C VAL A 84 -10.41 -4.61 1.25
N LEU A 85 -9.82 -4.95 0.10
CA LEU A 85 -10.00 -4.27 -1.18
C LEU A 85 -10.18 -5.32 -2.26
N GLU A 86 -11.12 -5.11 -3.17
CA GLU A 86 -11.35 -6.03 -4.27
C GLU A 86 -11.86 -5.32 -5.53
N ASN A 87 -11.47 -5.88 -6.67
CA ASN A 87 -12.08 -5.63 -7.96
C ASN A 87 -12.15 -6.97 -8.75
N ARG A 88 -12.42 -6.92 -10.05
CA ARG A 88 -12.56 -8.12 -10.88
C ARG A 88 -11.21 -8.83 -11.08
N GLU A 89 -10.11 -8.12 -10.96
CA GLU A 89 -8.76 -8.59 -11.29
C GLU A 89 -7.95 -9.01 -10.05
N CYS A 90 -8.23 -8.43 -8.88
CA CYS A 90 -7.41 -8.60 -7.69
C CYS A 90 -8.23 -8.50 -6.40
N LYS A 91 -7.81 -9.28 -5.39
CA LYS A 91 -8.31 -9.20 -4.01
C LYS A 91 -7.16 -9.04 -3.05
N VAL A 92 -7.23 -8.02 -2.20
CA VAL A 92 -6.33 -7.82 -1.08
C VAL A 92 -7.04 -8.31 0.17
N ARG A 93 -6.44 -9.29 0.85
CA ARG A 93 -7.00 -9.95 2.03
C ARG A 93 -6.00 -9.92 3.17
N ILE A 94 -6.51 -9.94 4.40
CA ILE A 94 -5.69 -10.11 5.60
C ILE A 94 -5.98 -11.48 6.19
N TRP A 95 -4.94 -12.32 6.18
CA TRP A 95 -5.03 -13.66 6.73
C TRP A 95 -4.26 -13.77 8.05
N LYS A 96 -4.95 -14.18 9.11
CA LYS A 96 -4.40 -14.39 10.46
C LYS A 96 -4.90 -15.72 11.01
N LEU A 97 -3.97 -16.59 11.40
CA LEU A 97 -4.27 -17.87 12.03
C LEU A 97 -3.96 -17.81 13.52
N ALA A 98 -4.94 -18.13 14.37
CA ALA A 98 -4.72 -18.38 15.80
C ALA A 98 -4.17 -19.80 16.04
N GLU A 99 -4.55 -20.75 15.17
CA GLU A 99 -4.18 -22.16 15.27
C GLU A 99 -3.69 -22.69 13.92
N LYS A 100 -2.99 -23.83 13.95
CA LYS A 100 -2.56 -24.51 12.72
C LYS A 100 -3.78 -24.97 11.91
N MET A 101 -3.70 -24.89 10.59
CA MET A 101 -4.72 -25.46 9.71
C MET A 101 -4.77 -26.99 9.85
N SER A 102 -5.97 -27.56 9.75
CA SER A 102 -6.20 -29.02 9.76
C SER A 102 -6.14 -29.67 8.38
N GLY A 103 -6.06 -28.88 7.30
CA GLY A 103 -6.01 -29.36 5.93
C GLY A 103 -5.19 -28.46 5.02
N LEU A 104 -4.93 -28.92 3.79
CA LEU A 104 -4.24 -28.15 2.76
C LEU A 104 -5.25 -27.33 1.95
N ALA A 105 -4.80 -26.18 1.44
CA ALA A 105 -5.60 -25.30 0.59
C ALA A 105 -4.90 -25.13 -0.78
N ARG A 106 -5.70 -25.06 -1.86
CA ARG A 106 -5.22 -24.76 -3.21
C ARG A 106 -6.14 -23.74 -3.87
N ASN A 107 -5.57 -22.66 -4.40
CA ASN A 107 -6.31 -21.73 -5.24
C ASN A 107 -6.39 -22.28 -6.67
N GLY A 108 -7.60 -22.32 -7.25
CA GLY A 108 -7.83 -22.67 -8.66
C GLY A 108 -8.12 -21.47 -9.55
N ASP A 109 -8.38 -20.30 -8.96
CA ASP A 109 -8.85 -19.10 -9.66
C ASP A 109 -7.71 -18.19 -10.14
N GLY A 110 -6.51 -18.37 -9.59
CA GLY A 110 -5.34 -17.57 -9.96
C GLY A 110 -4.15 -17.77 -9.03
N ASP A 111 -3.20 -16.83 -9.12
CA ASP A 111 -1.99 -16.82 -8.31
C ASP A 111 -2.21 -16.10 -6.97
N GLU A 112 -1.49 -16.55 -5.94
CA GLU A 112 -1.50 -15.95 -4.60
C GLU A 112 -0.13 -15.34 -4.29
N LEU A 113 -0.11 -14.06 -3.94
CA LEU A 113 1.07 -13.37 -3.44
C LEU A 113 0.90 -13.15 -1.93
N LEU A 114 1.76 -13.77 -1.13
CA LEU A 114 1.70 -13.72 0.32
C LEU A 114 2.80 -12.82 0.90
N PHE A 115 2.38 -11.75 1.57
CA PHE A 115 3.26 -10.92 2.39
C PHE A 115 3.15 -11.37 3.85
N ILE A 116 4.23 -11.93 4.38
CA ILE A 116 4.23 -12.55 5.71
C ILE A 116 4.76 -11.53 6.73
N HIS A 117 3.84 -10.91 7.47
CA HIS A 117 4.17 -9.90 8.48
C HIS A 117 4.72 -10.51 9.77
N GLN A 118 4.06 -11.57 10.25
CA GLN A 118 4.48 -12.30 11.44
C GLN A 118 4.29 -13.79 11.22
N ALA A 119 5.39 -14.53 11.33
CA ALA A 119 5.38 -15.97 11.32
C ALA A 119 6.29 -16.49 12.42
N ALA A 120 5.80 -17.52 13.12
CA ALA A 120 6.56 -18.31 14.08
C ALA A 120 6.72 -19.76 13.60
N GLN A 121 6.21 -20.10 12.41
CA GLN A 121 5.89 -21.46 12.02
C GLN A 121 6.23 -21.73 10.55
N ILE A 122 6.05 -22.99 10.19
CA ILE A 122 6.30 -23.55 8.87
C ILE A 122 5.11 -23.28 7.94
N PHE A 123 5.38 -22.80 6.73
CA PHE A 123 4.43 -22.73 5.63
C PHE A 123 4.77 -23.80 4.60
N ILE A 124 3.83 -24.70 4.35
CA ILE A 124 4.02 -25.82 3.42
C ILE A 124 3.38 -25.44 2.09
N VAL A 125 4.18 -25.44 1.04
CA VAL A 125 3.72 -25.33 -0.34
C VAL A 125 3.97 -26.65 -1.07
N THR A 126 3.25 -26.91 -2.14
CA THR A 126 3.27 -28.20 -2.86
C THR A 126 4.67 -28.66 -3.27
N MET A 127 5.62 -27.74 -3.48
CA MET A 127 6.98 -28.05 -3.91
C MET A 127 8.05 -27.82 -2.81
N ALA A 128 7.67 -27.30 -1.64
CA ALA A 128 8.66 -26.93 -0.62
C ALA A 128 8.05 -26.74 0.78
N ILE A 129 8.90 -26.88 1.80
CA ILE A 129 8.60 -26.47 3.17
C ILE A 129 9.35 -25.15 3.41
N LEU A 130 8.62 -24.06 3.61
CA LEU A 130 9.17 -22.74 3.88
C LEU A 130 9.15 -22.47 5.39
N LYS A 131 10.32 -22.33 6.00
CA LYS A 131 10.44 -21.80 7.37
C LYS A 131 10.42 -20.29 7.29
N LEU A 132 9.28 -19.68 7.62
CA LEU A 132 9.12 -18.24 7.62
C LEU A 132 9.58 -17.70 8.98
N LYS A 133 10.58 -16.81 8.96
CA LYS A 133 10.97 -16.02 10.12
C LYS A 133 10.28 -14.66 10.04
N LYS A 134 10.00 -14.07 11.20
CA LYS A 134 9.47 -12.70 11.31
C LYS A 134 10.28 -11.76 10.41
N ALA A 135 9.61 -11.03 9.52
CA ALA A 135 10.24 -9.94 8.80
C ALA A 135 10.66 -8.87 9.82
N ILE A 136 11.90 -8.39 9.74
CA ILE A 136 12.37 -7.30 10.58
C ILE A 136 11.59 -6.05 10.16
N THR A 137 10.63 -5.63 10.98
CA THR A 137 9.99 -4.32 10.87
C THR A 137 11.01 -3.26 11.25
N TYR A 138 11.28 -2.32 10.34
CA TYR A 138 12.00 -1.08 10.61
C TYR A 138 11.11 -0.10 11.39
#